data_AF-A0A7S2L994-F1
#
_entry.id   AF-A0A7S2L994-F1
#
_cell.length_a   1.000
_cell.length_b   1.000
_cell.length_c   1.000
_cell.angle_alpha   90.00
_cell.angle_beta   90.00
_cell.angle_gamma   90.00
#
_symmetry.space_group_name_H-M   'P 1'
#
loop_
_entity.id
_entity.type
_entity.pdbx_description
1 polymer ?
#
loop_
_entity_poly.entity_id
_entity_poly.type
_entity_poly.pdbx_seq_one_letter_code
_entity_poly.pdbx_strand_id
1 'polypeptide(L)'
;FQACISMRNDIIMLLLELYPEAAGIGYRGRNFPAMIYVANIFELHDFVEENLEVCKKLVEAYPLDRGIVINILKNQCFTSWKYCSDAYRKNMFPFVALFLRQLLFYGSGSLPRSRNDESQLLHYMFSSYFVRELTLEARGFLEHAVRYYKHHLLTQNDYGETPLFIWIKNGVNNEAKRTILLELLMNEPLAACVPNRSVRLPFYQALVGSYRTWMWYLRSLLDVAPKACCTRNIESRMYPFMEAAADKRCDLSTVFSLLKEHPKAACGLLTVLR
;
A
#
# COMPACT_ATOMS: atom_id res chain seq x y z
N PHE A 1 35.10 18.52 8.69
CA PHE A 1 35.30 17.29 7.88
C PHE A 1 36.18 16.26 8.60
N GLN A 2 37.47 16.50 8.85
CA GLN A 2 38.31 15.59 9.67
C GLN A 2 37.81 15.45 11.13
N ALA A 3 37.23 16.50 11.73
CA ALA A 3 36.58 16.42 13.04
C ALA A 3 35.31 15.56 13.05
N CYS A 4 34.57 15.50 11.94
CA CYS A 4 33.36 14.67 11.79
C CYS A 4 33.71 13.18 11.59
N ILE A 5 34.87 12.90 10.97
CA ILE A 5 35.41 11.53 10.81
C ILE A 5 35.93 11.00 12.16
N SER A 6 36.52 11.84 13.01
CA SER A 6 36.94 11.46 14.37
C SER A 6 35.72 11.09 15.23
N MET A 7 34.69 11.95 15.28
CA MET A 7 33.45 11.67 16.03
C MET A 7 32.73 10.38 15.58
N ARG A 8 32.81 10.02 14.29
CA ARG A 8 32.18 8.82 13.72
C ARG A 8 32.87 7.52 14.18
N ASN A 9 34.20 7.52 14.27
CA ASN A 9 34.95 6.40 14.83
C ASN A 9 34.77 6.33 16.35
N ASP A 10 34.71 7.48 17.03
CA ASP A 10 34.52 7.53 18.48
C ASP A 10 33.14 6.98 18.87
N ILE A 11 32.06 7.25 18.12
CA ILE A 11 30.72 6.71 18.41
C ILE A 11 30.60 5.21 18.11
N ILE A 12 31.23 4.73 17.01
CA ILE A 12 31.25 3.30 16.68
C ILE A 12 32.10 2.52 17.70
N MET A 13 33.23 3.09 18.13
CA MET A 13 34.06 2.51 19.17
C MET A 13 33.38 2.58 20.54
N LEU A 14 32.67 3.65 20.89
CA LEU A 14 31.85 3.75 22.11
C LEU A 14 30.74 2.69 22.13
N LEU A 15 30.11 2.41 20.99
CA LEU A 15 29.07 1.38 20.86
C LEU A 15 29.62 -0.05 20.95
N LEU A 16 30.86 -0.27 20.51
CA LEU A 16 31.58 -1.54 20.65
C LEU A 16 32.17 -1.72 22.06
N GLU A 17 32.56 -0.64 22.75
CA GLU A 17 33.02 -0.65 24.15
C GLU A 17 31.87 -0.77 25.16
N LEU A 18 30.71 -0.17 24.90
CA LEU A 18 29.54 -0.24 25.79
C LEU A 18 28.79 -1.56 25.69
N TYR A 19 28.95 -2.31 24.60
CA TYR A 19 28.29 -3.61 24.37
C TYR A 19 29.27 -4.68 23.86
N PRO A 20 30.29 -5.04 24.65
CA PRO A 20 31.30 -6.02 24.24
C PRO A 20 30.72 -7.44 24.04
N GLU A 21 29.59 -7.73 24.67
CA GLU A 21 28.85 -9.01 24.54
C GLU A 21 28.18 -9.18 23.17
N ALA A 22 28.03 -8.11 22.37
CA ALA A 22 27.58 -8.20 20.99
C ALA A 22 28.67 -8.74 20.04
N ALA A 23 29.95 -8.67 20.45
CA ALA A 23 31.09 -9.18 19.69
C ALA A 23 31.42 -10.65 20.01
N GLY A 24 30.84 -11.22 21.07
CA GLY A 24 31.01 -12.62 21.39
C GLY A 24 30.12 -13.05 22.55
N ILE A 25 29.55 -14.25 22.40
CA ILE A 25 28.76 -15.05 23.36
C ILE A 25 27.27 -15.13 23.00
N GLY A 26 26.80 -16.38 22.93
CA GLY A 26 25.43 -16.74 22.60
C GLY A 26 24.45 -16.69 23.78
N TYR A 27 23.18 -16.78 23.38
CA TYR A 27 22.01 -17.19 24.15
C TYR A 27 21.32 -16.19 25.11
N ARG A 28 20.03 -15.98 24.75
CA ARG A 28 18.82 -15.83 25.57
C ARG A 28 18.71 -14.60 26.50
N GLY A 29 17.85 -13.69 26.03
CA GLY A 29 16.79 -13.13 26.87
C GLY A 29 16.83 -11.61 26.99
N ARG A 30 16.05 -10.95 26.12
CA ARG A 30 15.54 -9.58 26.27
C ARG A 30 16.61 -8.53 26.62
N ASN A 31 17.25 -7.96 25.61
CA ASN A 31 17.37 -6.50 25.45
C ASN A 31 17.87 -6.11 24.06
N PHE A 32 17.24 -5.07 23.53
CA PHE A 32 17.44 -4.41 22.24
C PHE A 32 18.86 -3.86 22.08
N PRO A 33 19.44 -3.86 20.86
CA PRO A 33 20.68 -3.14 20.61
C PRO A 33 20.53 -2.03 19.56
N ALA A 34 21.01 -0.84 19.93
CA ALA A 34 21.82 0.14 19.17
C ALA A 34 21.47 0.56 17.72
N MET A 35 20.91 -0.28 16.86
CA MET A 35 20.58 0.08 15.47
C MET A 35 19.53 1.19 15.35
N ILE A 36 18.63 1.29 16.33
CA ILE A 36 17.61 2.35 16.39
C ILE A 36 18.26 3.73 16.56
N TYR A 37 19.44 3.81 17.19
CA TYR A 37 20.19 5.06 17.37
C TYR A 37 21.00 5.46 16.13
N VAL A 38 21.42 4.49 15.32
CA VAL A 38 22.03 4.75 14.01
C VAL A 38 21.00 5.29 12.99
N ALA A 39 19.71 5.24 13.32
CA ALA A 39 18.63 5.80 12.51
C ALA A 39 18.06 7.13 13.07
N ASN A 40 18.83 7.87 13.89
CA ASN A 40 18.49 9.27 14.19
C ASN A 40 18.81 10.16 12.98
N ILE A 41 17.76 10.49 12.23
CA ILE A 41 17.83 11.13 10.92
C ILE A 41 17.80 12.65 11.06
N PHE A 42 18.94 13.27 10.75
CA PHE A 42 19.04 14.46 9.88
C PHE A 42 20.41 14.50 9.16
N GLU A 43 21.44 13.84 9.69
CA GLU A 43 22.81 13.89 9.15
C GLU A 43 23.29 12.61 8.44
N LEU A 44 22.42 11.60 8.29
CA LEU A 44 22.71 10.36 7.57
C LEU A 44 22.35 10.40 6.07
N HIS A 45 21.94 11.55 5.55
CA HIS A 45 21.57 11.73 4.14
C HIS A 45 22.67 11.24 3.18
N ASP A 46 23.87 11.77 3.36
CA ASP A 46 25.02 11.43 2.52
C ASP A 46 25.54 10.02 2.83
N PHE A 47 25.49 9.62 4.11
CA PHE A 47 25.93 8.30 4.53
C PHE A 47 25.08 7.17 3.91
N VAL A 48 23.74 7.28 3.94
CA VAL A 48 22.87 6.23 3.39
C VAL A 48 22.99 6.17 1.88
N GLU A 49 23.15 7.31 1.21
CA GLU A 49 23.36 7.37 -0.24
C GLU A 49 24.71 6.78 -0.65
N GLU A 50 25.80 7.11 0.07
CA GLU A 50 27.14 6.58 -0.16
C GLU A 50 27.30 5.11 0.26
N ASN A 51 26.49 4.63 1.21
CA ASN A 51 26.63 3.31 1.83
C ASN A 51 25.39 2.44 1.62
N LEU A 52 24.57 2.73 0.62
CA LEU A 52 23.29 2.06 0.35
C LEU A 52 23.43 0.54 0.32
N GLU A 53 24.49 0.03 -0.30
CA GLU A 53 24.74 -1.40 -0.44
C GLU A 53 25.14 -2.07 0.89
N VAL A 54 25.79 -1.33 1.79
CA VAL A 54 26.11 -1.80 3.15
C VAL A 54 24.86 -1.84 4.00
N CYS A 55 24.01 -0.81 3.92
CA CYS A 55 22.73 -0.77 4.61
C CYS A 55 21.82 -1.93 4.16
N LYS A 56 21.75 -2.25 2.86
CA LYS A 56 21.03 -3.44 2.37
C LYS A 56 21.55 -4.72 3.01
N LYS A 57 22.87 -4.94 2.98
CA LYS A 57 23.49 -6.15 3.56
C LYS A 57 23.25 -6.27 5.06
N LEU A 58 23.28 -5.17 5.80
CA LEU A 58 23.00 -5.15 7.24
C LEU A 58 21.56 -5.51 7.55
N VAL A 59 20.62 -4.94 6.78
CA VAL A 59 19.20 -5.24 6.88
C VAL A 59 18.96 -6.72 6.54
N GLU A 60 19.61 -7.26 5.51
CA GLU A 60 19.55 -8.69 5.16
C GLU A 60 20.17 -9.63 6.22
N ALA A 61 21.23 -9.19 6.91
CA ALA A 61 21.94 -10.00 7.90
C ALA A 61 21.26 -10.03 9.29
N TYR A 62 20.54 -8.97 9.66
CA TYR A 62 19.99 -8.82 11.00
C TYR A 62 18.47 -8.65 10.94
N PRO A 63 17.72 -9.74 11.08
CA PRO A 63 16.29 -9.66 11.05
C PRO A 63 15.85 -8.89 12.33
N LEU A 64 15.08 -7.80 12.15
CA LEU A 64 14.54 -6.93 13.21
C LEU A 64 13.15 -7.38 13.70
N ASP A 65 12.86 -7.22 15.00
CA ASP A 65 11.53 -7.48 15.55
C ASP A 65 10.44 -6.61 14.88
N ARG A 66 9.26 -7.21 14.62
CA ARG A 66 8.16 -6.58 13.89
C ARG A 66 7.68 -5.27 14.53
N GLY A 67 7.62 -5.20 15.86
CA GLY A 67 7.20 -4.00 16.58
C GLY A 67 8.20 -2.86 16.42
N ILE A 68 9.50 -3.19 16.43
CA ILE A 68 10.59 -2.24 16.20
C ILE A 68 10.50 -1.63 14.81
N VAL A 69 10.32 -2.48 13.80
CA VAL A 69 10.31 -2.01 12.41
C VAL A 69 9.09 -1.15 12.12
N ILE A 70 7.92 -1.48 12.66
CA ILE A 70 6.74 -0.62 12.56
C ILE A 70 7.04 0.76 13.17
N ASN A 71 7.72 0.81 14.32
CA ASN A 71 8.11 2.07 14.96
C ASN A 71 9.14 2.86 14.15
N ILE A 72 10.15 2.21 13.56
CA ILE A 72 11.13 2.84 12.67
C ILE A 72 10.43 3.41 11.42
N LEU A 73 9.54 2.65 10.81
CA LEU A 73 8.79 3.12 9.64
C LEU A 73 7.92 4.32 10.00
N LYS A 74 7.13 4.21 11.08
CA LYS A 74 6.23 5.28 11.56
C LYS A 74 6.97 6.55 11.93
N ASN A 75 8.04 6.45 12.72
CA ASN A 75 8.67 7.62 13.35
C ASN A 75 9.85 8.18 12.55
N GLN A 76 10.53 7.38 11.73
CA GLN A 76 11.76 7.78 11.06
C GLN A 76 11.59 7.82 9.54
N CYS A 77 11.16 6.73 8.91
CA CYS A 77 11.08 6.70 7.44
C CYS A 77 10.02 7.66 6.89
N PHE A 78 8.81 7.68 7.46
CA PHE A 78 7.76 8.58 6.98
C PHE A 78 8.00 10.04 7.33
N THR A 79 8.56 10.31 8.51
CA THR A 79 8.92 11.68 8.94
C THR A 79 10.00 12.27 8.05
N SER A 80 11.04 11.50 7.73
CA SER A 80 12.11 11.95 6.82
C SER A 80 11.61 12.10 5.38
N TRP A 81 10.74 11.20 4.90
CA TRP A 81 10.12 11.30 3.58
C TRP A 81 9.45 12.65 3.31
N LYS A 82 8.86 13.27 4.34
CA LYS A 82 8.22 14.59 4.27
C LYS A 82 9.19 15.70 3.87
N TYR A 83 10.42 15.69 4.40
CA TYR A 83 11.37 16.79 4.27
C TYR A 83 12.42 16.58 3.18
N CYS A 84 12.42 15.41 2.53
CA CYS A 84 13.38 15.08 1.48
C CYS A 84 12.98 15.61 0.10
N SER A 85 13.99 15.92 -0.73
CA SER A 85 13.82 16.26 -2.14
C SER A 85 13.26 15.08 -2.94
N ASP A 86 12.64 15.35 -4.09
CA ASP A 86 12.10 14.28 -4.95
C ASP A 86 13.18 13.33 -5.50
N ALA A 87 14.40 13.84 -5.72
CA ALA A 87 15.55 13.01 -6.08
C ALA A 87 15.88 12.01 -4.98
N TYR A 88 15.89 12.46 -3.72
CA TYR A 88 16.13 11.59 -2.58
C TYR A 88 14.99 10.58 -2.38
N ARG A 89 13.72 10.98 -2.52
CA ARG A 89 12.58 10.05 -2.44
C ARG A 89 12.72 8.89 -3.43
N LYS A 90 13.17 9.15 -4.66
CA LYS A 90 13.45 8.10 -5.65
C LYS A 90 14.54 7.13 -5.18
N ASN A 91 15.60 7.62 -4.53
CA ASN A 91 16.71 6.80 -4.05
C ASN A 91 16.38 6.04 -2.75
N MET A 92 15.56 6.62 -1.88
CA MET A 92 15.19 6.06 -0.58
C MET A 92 14.01 5.07 -0.69
N PHE A 93 13.15 5.22 -1.70
CA PHE A 93 11.98 4.36 -1.89
C PHE A 93 12.34 2.86 -1.94
N PRO A 94 13.35 2.41 -2.72
CA PRO A 94 13.80 1.02 -2.71
C PRO A 94 14.19 0.54 -1.31
N PHE A 95 14.76 1.41 -0.47
CA PHE A 95 15.17 1.06 0.89
C PHE A 95 13.96 0.86 1.81
N VAL A 96 13.00 1.78 1.81
CA VAL A 96 11.74 1.64 2.57
C VAL A 96 10.94 0.44 2.07
N ALA A 97 10.91 0.21 0.75
CA ALA A 97 10.29 -0.95 0.13
C ALA A 97 10.98 -2.26 0.55
N LEU A 98 12.32 -2.32 0.58
CA LEU A 98 13.08 -3.46 1.11
C LEU A 98 12.82 -3.69 2.60
N PHE A 99 12.69 -2.63 3.38
CA PHE A 99 12.39 -2.72 4.81
C PHE A 99 10.97 -3.26 5.06
N LEU A 100 9.98 -2.74 4.31
CA LEU A 100 8.60 -3.24 4.31
C LEU A 100 8.52 -4.69 3.80
N ARG A 101 9.34 -5.05 2.82
CA ARG A 101 9.51 -6.42 2.35
C ARG A 101 10.02 -7.31 3.49
N GLN A 102 11.08 -6.94 4.19
CA GLN A 102 11.55 -7.75 5.31
C GLN A 102 10.51 -7.93 6.41
N LEU A 103 9.76 -6.88 6.74
CA LEU A 103 8.63 -6.96 7.67
C LEU A 103 7.58 -7.99 7.28
N LEU A 104 7.29 -8.08 5.99
CA LEU A 104 6.27 -8.96 5.44
C LEU A 104 6.68 -10.41 5.47
N PHE A 105 7.95 -10.66 5.19
CA PHE A 105 8.50 -12.01 5.08
C PHE A 105 9.16 -12.48 6.38
N TYR A 106 9.11 -11.64 7.42
CA TYR A 106 9.55 -11.98 8.76
C TYR A 106 8.72 -13.13 9.34
N GLY A 107 9.32 -14.32 9.37
CA GLY A 107 8.69 -15.57 9.79
C GLY A 107 8.59 -16.64 8.70
N SER A 108 8.76 -16.27 7.42
CA SER A 108 8.76 -17.22 6.29
C SER A 108 10.13 -17.80 5.94
N GLY A 109 11.19 -17.36 6.63
CA GLY A 109 12.55 -17.93 6.52
C GLY A 109 13.28 -17.69 5.20
N SER A 110 12.70 -16.97 4.25
CA SER A 110 13.35 -16.65 2.97
C SER A 110 13.04 -15.22 2.54
N LEU A 111 14.11 -14.48 2.21
CA LEU A 111 13.97 -13.25 1.44
C LEU A 111 13.32 -13.60 0.11
N PRO A 112 12.37 -12.80 -0.35
CA PRO A 112 11.72 -13.09 -1.62
C PRO A 112 12.75 -12.87 -2.74
N ARG A 113 12.85 -13.75 -3.74
CA ARG A 113 13.87 -13.69 -4.82
C ARG A 113 13.29 -13.45 -6.22
N SER A 114 11.98 -13.26 -6.34
CA SER A 114 11.22 -13.33 -7.59
C SER A 114 10.37 -12.07 -7.85
N ARG A 115 10.00 -11.85 -9.12
CA ARG A 115 9.04 -10.80 -9.52
C ARG A 115 7.67 -10.92 -8.83
N ASN A 116 7.31 -12.10 -8.33
CA ASN A 116 6.06 -12.27 -7.59
C ASN A 116 6.07 -11.48 -6.27
N ASP A 117 7.25 -11.13 -5.77
CA ASP A 117 7.40 -10.60 -4.44
C ASP A 117 7.19 -9.08 -4.37
N GLU A 118 7.54 -8.37 -5.44
CA GLU A 118 7.24 -6.94 -5.59
C GLU A 118 5.74 -6.71 -5.72
N SER A 119 5.05 -7.60 -6.45
CA SER A 119 3.60 -7.65 -6.48
C SER A 119 3.02 -7.87 -5.08
N GLN A 120 3.49 -8.89 -4.33
CA GLN A 120 3.00 -9.15 -2.98
C GLN A 120 3.21 -7.97 -2.02
N LEU A 121 4.37 -7.32 -2.09
CA LEU A 121 4.67 -6.10 -1.35
C LEU A 121 3.65 -4.99 -1.66
N LEU A 122 3.34 -4.77 -2.94
CA LEU A 122 2.36 -3.79 -3.36
C LEU A 122 0.97 -4.13 -2.80
N HIS A 123 0.50 -5.37 -2.95
CA HIS A 123 -0.79 -5.79 -2.37
C HIS A 123 -0.86 -5.57 -0.85
N TYR A 124 0.25 -5.78 -0.14
CA TYR A 124 0.31 -5.50 1.29
C TYR A 124 0.25 -4.00 1.61
N MET A 125 0.96 -3.15 0.86
CA MET A 125 0.88 -1.70 1.02
C MET A 125 -0.56 -1.18 0.86
N PHE A 126 -1.35 -1.84 0.01
CA PHE A 126 -2.77 -1.53 -0.17
C PHE A 126 -3.71 -2.22 0.84
N SER A 127 -3.18 -3.13 1.67
CA SER A 127 -3.96 -3.87 2.66
C SER A 127 -4.42 -2.99 3.84
N SER A 128 -5.49 -3.39 4.53
CA SER A 128 -6.12 -2.59 5.60
C SER A 128 -5.19 -2.17 6.73
N TYR A 129 -4.09 -2.90 6.95
CA TYR A 129 -3.14 -2.61 8.01
C TYR A 129 -2.37 -1.30 7.76
N PHE A 130 -1.86 -1.13 6.54
CA PHE A 130 -1.14 0.07 6.14
C PHE A 130 -2.12 1.25 5.92
N VAL A 131 -3.28 0.92 5.39
CA VAL A 131 -4.26 1.90 4.89
C VAL A 131 -5.09 2.56 6.00
N ARG A 132 -5.23 1.95 7.17
CA ARG A 132 -5.93 2.56 8.33
C ARG A 132 -5.17 3.72 8.94
N GLU A 133 -3.84 3.68 8.85
CA GLU A 133 -2.93 4.63 9.46
C GLU A 133 -2.41 5.64 8.44
N LEU A 134 -3.19 5.93 7.39
CA LEU A 134 -2.77 6.75 6.25
C LEU A 134 -2.59 8.21 6.67
N THR A 135 -1.43 8.52 7.22
CA THR A 135 -0.95 9.88 7.45
C THR A 135 -0.65 10.55 6.10
N LEU A 136 -0.47 11.87 6.10
CA LEU A 136 -0.08 12.63 4.90
C LEU A 136 1.22 12.08 4.29
N GLU A 137 2.11 11.55 5.12
CA GLU A 137 3.38 10.96 4.73
C GLU A 137 3.20 9.60 4.04
N ALA A 138 2.34 8.73 4.59
CA ALA A 138 1.99 7.45 3.98
C ALA A 138 1.36 7.61 2.59
N ARG A 139 0.64 8.72 2.36
CA ARG A 139 0.10 9.07 1.04
C ARG A 139 1.21 9.28 0.02
N GLY A 140 2.18 10.16 0.29
CA GLY A 140 3.27 10.45 -0.66
C GLY A 140 4.09 9.20 -0.99
N PHE A 141 4.27 8.30 -0.02
CA PHE A 141 4.90 7.01 -0.23
C PHE A 141 4.08 6.11 -1.17
N LEU A 142 2.76 6.00 -0.97
CA LEU A 142 1.88 5.19 -1.83
C LEU A 142 1.79 5.75 -3.25
N GLU A 143 1.72 7.08 -3.43
CA GLU A 143 1.76 7.71 -4.76
C GLU A 143 3.04 7.31 -5.50
N HIS A 144 4.18 7.34 -4.81
CA HIS A 144 5.44 6.91 -5.37
C HIS A 144 5.44 5.41 -5.70
N ALA A 145 4.90 4.57 -4.81
CA ALA A 145 4.79 3.14 -5.03
C ALA A 145 3.96 2.79 -6.27
N VAL A 146 2.84 3.47 -6.49
CA VAL A 146 2.01 3.30 -7.69
C VAL A 146 2.81 3.60 -8.96
N ARG A 147 3.55 4.71 -8.97
CA ARG A 147 4.36 5.12 -10.13
C ARG A 147 5.53 4.17 -10.36
N TYR A 148 6.21 3.75 -9.30
CA TYR A 148 7.38 2.89 -9.37
C TYR A 148 7.01 1.46 -9.79
N TYR A 149 5.98 0.87 -9.17
CA TYR A 149 5.51 -0.48 -9.44
C TYR A 149 4.35 -0.53 -10.43
N LYS A 150 4.29 0.40 -11.40
CA LYS A 150 3.18 0.49 -12.35
C LYS A 150 2.87 -0.83 -13.08
N HIS A 151 3.90 -1.61 -13.39
CA HIS A 151 3.80 -2.89 -14.09
C HIS A 151 3.21 -4.02 -13.23
N HIS A 152 3.07 -3.81 -11.93
CA HIS A 152 2.43 -4.73 -10.99
C HIS A 152 1.00 -4.35 -10.61
N LEU A 153 0.47 -3.21 -11.12
CA LEU A 153 -0.88 -2.75 -10.80
C LEU A 153 -2.00 -3.66 -11.32
N LEU A 154 -1.69 -4.52 -12.30
CA LEU A 154 -2.60 -5.55 -12.82
C LEU A 154 -2.33 -6.94 -12.24
N THR A 155 -1.23 -7.12 -11.51
CA THR A 155 -0.97 -8.43 -10.90
C THR A 155 -2.02 -8.70 -9.84
N GLN A 156 -2.55 -9.91 -9.83
CA GLN A 156 -3.54 -10.33 -8.86
C GLN A 156 -2.89 -11.16 -7.75
N ASN A 157 -3.39 -11.02 -6.54
CA ASN A 157 -3.03 -11.91 -5.42
C ASN A 157 -3.73 -13.29 -5.54
N ASP A 158 -3.59 -14.12 -4.51
CA ASP A 158 -4.22 -15.44 -4.42
C ASP A 158 -5.76 -15.41 -4.41
N TYR A 159 -6.39 -14.24 -4.25
CA TYR A 159 -7.83 -14.05 -4.33
C TYR A 159 -8.28 -13.47 -5.69
N GLY A 160 -7.35 -13.25 -6.62
CA GLY A 160 -7.63 -12.54 -7.87
C GLY A 160 -7.73 -11.02 -7.68
N GLU A 161 -7.35 -10.48 -6.52
CA GLU A 161 -7.53 -9.05 -6.26
C GLU A 161 -6.30 -8.29 -6.74
N THR A 162 -6.51 -7.25 -7.55
CA THR A 162 -5.46 -6.28 -7.91
C THR A 162 -5.22 -5.30 -6.76
N PRO A 163 -4.11 -4.54 -6.75
CA PRO A 163 -3.89 -3.44 -5.79
C PRO A 163 -5.07 -2.46 -5.71
N LEU A 164 -5.66 -2.10 -6.86
CA LEU A 164 -6.87 -1.27 -6.91
C LEU A 164 -8.05 -1.93 -6.20
N PHE A 165 -8.28 -3.23 -6.43
CA PHE A 165 -9.37 -3.97 -5.79
C PHE A 165 -9.19 -3.98 -4.27
N ILE A 166 -7.99 -4.29 -3.79
CA ILE A 166 -7.65 -4.30 -2.36
C ILE A 166 -7.85 -2.90 -1.75
N TRP A 167 -7.39 -1.86 -2.44
CA TRP A 167 -7.54 -0.48 -2.00
C TRP A 167 -9.01 -0.11 -1.72
N ILE A 168 -9.89 -0.45 -2.65
CA ILE A 168 -11.33 -0.22 -2.56
C ILE A 168 -11.95 -1.07 -1.44
N LYS A 169 -11.54 -2.33 -1.32
CA LYS A 169 -12.03 -3.26 -0.30
C LYS A 169 -11.78 -2.75 1.12
N ASN A 170 -10.61 -2.14 1.37
CA ASN A 170 -10.18 -1.70 2.71
C ASN A 170 -10.74 -0.33 3.12
N GLY A 171 -11.96 -0.03 2.67
CA GLY A 171 -12.48 1.31 2.59
C GLY A 171 -12.51 2.11 3.89
N VAL A 172 -12.03 3.35 3.79
CA VAL A 172 -12.21 4.48 4.73
C VAL A 172 -12.33 5.71 3.84
N ASN A 173 -13.28 6.61 4.09
CA ASN A 173 -13.47 7.78 3.23
C ASN A 173 -12.65 8.95 3.76
N ASN A 174 -11.44 9.16 3.22
CA ASN A 174 -10.66 10.36 3.50
C ASN A 174 -10.04 10.91 2.20
N GLU A 175 -9.69 12.19 2.21
CA GLU A 175 -9.12 12.88 1.05
C GLU A 175 -7.78 12.30 0.60
N ALA A 176 -6.97 11.78 1.52
CA ALA A 176 -5.74 11.09 1.16
C ALA A 176 -6.02 9.88 0.26
N LYS A 177 -7.06 9.11 0.59
CA LYS A 177 -7.44 7.96 -0.22
C LYS A 177 -7.96 8.33 -1.60
N ARG A 178 -8.54 9.53 -1.70
CA ARG A 178 -8.97 10.09 -2.98
C ARG A 178 -7.84 10.11 -3.99
N THR A 179 -6.74 10.70 -3.56
CA THR A 179 -5.63 10.96 -4.47
C THR A 179 -5.00 9.67 -4.93
N ILE A 180 -4.79 8.69 -4.04
CA ILE A 180 -4.22 7.39 -4.43
C ILE A 180 -5.15 6.63 -5.38
N LEU A 181 -6.47 6.67 -5.19
CA LEU A 181 -7.39 6.05 -6.15
C LEU A 181 -7.22 6.68 -7.54
N LEU A 182 -7.17 8.01 -7.62
CA LEU A 182 -6.97 8.71 -8.88
C LEU A 182 -5.60 8.37 -9.48
N GLU A 183 -4.55 8.33 -8.67
CA GLU A 183 -3.21 7.94 -9.11
C GLU A 183 -3.20 6.51 -9.66
N LEU A 184 -3.85 5.54 -8.98
CA LEU A 184 -4.01 4.18 -9.46
C LEU A 184 -4.73 4.13 -10.82
N LEU A 185 -5.85 4.84 -10.95
CA LEU A 185 -6.65 4.86 -12.17
C LEU A 185 -5.97 5.59 -13.33
N MET A 186 -5.18 6.62 -13.05
CA MET A 186 -4.42 7.36 -14.06
C MET A 186 -3.23 6.54 -14.58
N ASN A 187 -2.55 5.79 -13.70
CA ASN A 187 -1.40 4.98 -14.10
C ASN A 187 -1.83 3.67 -14.78
N GLU A 188 -2.93 3.05 -14.34
CA GLU A 188 -3.41 1.79 -14.88
C GLU A 188 -4.95 1.69 -14.88
N PRO A 189 -5.62 2.29 -15.88
CA PRO A 189 -7.07 2.31 -15.96
C PRO A 189 -7.69 0.91 -16.13
N LEU A 190 -6.96 -0.03 -16.76
CA LEU A 190 -7.47 -1.39 -16.98
C LEU A 190 -7.70 -2.14 -15.67
N ALA A 191 -7.02 -1.74 -14.59
CA ALA A 191 -7.21 -2.34 -13.27
C ALA A 191 -8.68 -2.26 -12.80
N ALA A 192 -9.43 -1.23 -13.21
CA ALA A 192 -10.86 -1.07 -12.90
C ALA A 192 -11.76 -2.13 -13.57
N CYS A 193 -11.27 -2.75 -14.63
CA CYS A 193 -11.94 -3.79 -15.40
C CYS A 193 -11.50 -5.22 -15.02
N VAL A 194 -10.51 -5.39 -14.15
CA VAL A 194 -10.00 -6.72 -13.77
C VAL A 194 -10.87 -7.29 -12.64
N PRO A 195 -11.62 -8.37 -12.89
CA PRO A 195 -12.42 -9.00 -11.85
C PRO A 195 -11.55 -9.86 -10.93
N ASN A 196 -11.99 -10.04 -9.69
CA ASN A 196 -11.38 -11.02 -8.79
C ASN A 196 -11.78 -12.47 -9.11
N ARG A 197 -11.32 -13.45 -8.31
CA ARG A 197 -11.69 -14.88 -8.52
C ARG A 197 -13.19 -15.16 -8.36
N SER A 198 -13.91 -14.31 -7.62
CA SER A 198 -15.39 -14.34 -7.53
C SER A 198 -16.06 -13.60 -8.69
N VAL A 199 -15.30 -13.21 -9.71
CA VAL A 199 -15.75 -12.47 -10.89
C VAL A 199 -16.38 -11.11 -10.54
N ARG A 200 -16.02 -10.53 -9.39
CA ARG A 200 -16.47 -9.20 -8.98
C ARG A 200 -15.50 -8.15 -9.49
N LEU A 201 -16.02 -7.09 -10.10
CA LEU A 201 -15.22 -5.93 -10.50
C LEU A 201 -14.97 -5.00 -9.30
N PRO A 202 -13.87 -4.21 -9.33
CA PRO A 202 -13.60 -3.13 -8.37
C PRO A 202 -14.80 -2.22 -8.12
N PHE A 203 -15.57 -1.91 -9.17
CA PHE A 203 -16.79 -1.11 -9.09
C PHE A 203 -17.84 -1.72 -8.14
N TYR A 204 -18.12 -3.02 -8.25
CA TYR A 204 -19.04 -3.70 -7.34
C TYR A 204 -18.50 -3.69 -5.91
N GLN A 205 -17.21 -3.96 -5.75
CA GLN A 205 -16.59 -3.95 -4.43
C GLN A 205 -16.72 -2.57 -3.75
N ALA A 206 -16.65 -1.47 -4.51
CA ALA A 206 -16.90 -0.14 -4.00
C ALA A 206 -18.37 0.04 -3.57
N LEU A 207 -19.30 -0.40 -4.41
CA LEU A 207 -20.74 -0.25 -4.21
C LEU A 207 -21.26 -0.97 -2.96
N VAL A 208 -20.95 -2.27 -2.82
CA VAL A 208 -21.40 -3.07 -1.66
C VAL A 208 -20.49 -2.92 -0.42
N GLY A 209 -19.28 -2.41 -0.62
CA GLY A 209 -18.25 -2.25 0.40
C GLY A 209 -18.51 -1.07 1.33
N SER A 210 -17.46 -0.32 1.66
CA SER A 210 -17.54 0.82 2.58
C SER A 210 -18.01 2.12 1.92
N TYR A 211 -18.11 2.15 0.58
CA TYR A 211 -18.34 3.36 -0.22
C TYR A 211 -19.77 3.40 -0.80
N ARG A 212 -20.76 3.19 0.08
CA ARG A 212 -22.18 2.96 -0.23
C ARG A 212 -23.00 4.18 -0.62
N THR A 213 -22.34 5.32 -0.77
CA THR A 213 -22.97 6.57 -1.18
C THR A 213 -22.38 6.94 -2.53
N TRP A 214 -23.19 7.54 -3.41
CA TRP A 214 -22.79 8.00 -4.73
C TRP A 214 -21.77 9.13 -4.63
N MET A 215 -20.56 8.73 -4.35
CA MET A 215 -19.44 9.62 -4.19
C MET A 215 -18.61 9.61 -5.45
N TRP A 216 -17.77 10.62 -5.51
CA TRP A 216 -16.81 10.81 -6.58
C TRP A 216 -16.02 9.51 -6.90
N TYR A 217 -15.77 8.63 -5.93
CA TYR A 217 -15.10 7.33 -6.14
C TYR A 217 -15.84 6.42 -7.15
N LEU A 218 -17.16 6.25 -6.98
CA LEU A 218 -17.96 5.41 -7.87
C LEU A 218 -18.00 6.01 -9.28
N ARG A 219 -18.08 7.34 -9.38
CA ARG A 219 -17.99 8.05 -10.65
C ARG A 219 -16.63 7.84 -11.32
N SER A 220 -15.52 8.04 -10.60
CA SER A 220 -14.17 7.82 -11.15
C SER A 220 -13.96 6.40 -11.64
N LEU A 221 -14.54 5.40 -10.98
CA LEU A 221 -14.49 4.02 -11.47
C LEU A 221 -15.32 3.81 -12.74
N LEU A 222 -16.50 4.45 -12.86
CA LEU A 222 -17.32 4.37 -14.07
C LEU A 222 -16.76 5.18 -15.24
N ASP A 223 -16.10 6.31 -14.97
CA ASP A 223 -15.44 7.11 -16.00
C ASP A 223 -14.37 6.27 -16.72
N VAL A 224 -13.68 5.40 -15.98
CA VAL A 224 -12.66 4.50 -16.50
C VAL A 224 -13.23 3.18 -17.02
N ALA A 225 -14.23 2.62 -16.34
CA ALA A 225 -14.85 1.34 -16.65
C ALA A 225 -16.39 1.46 -16.79
N PRO A 226 -16.90 2.18 -17.81
CA PRO A 226 -18.33 2.50 -17.90
C PRO A 226 -19.22 1.26 -18.03
N LYS A 227 -18.71 0.20 -18.66
CA LYS A 227 -19.45 -1.07 -18.79
C LYS A 227 -19.72 -1.76 -17.44
N ALA A 228 -19.01 -1.39 -16.37
CA ALA A 228 -19.21 -1.99 -15.05
C ALA A 228 -20.62 -1.74 -14.50
N CYS A 229 -21.28 -0.63 -14.86
CA CYS A 229 -22.68 -0.38 -14.46
C CYS A 229 -23.69 -1.31 -15.16
N CYS A 230 -23.28 -1.97 -16.25
CA CYS A 230 -24.12 -2.84 -17.08
C CYS A 230 -23.79 -4.33 -16.92
N THR A 231 -22.72 -4.66 -16.24
CA THR A 231 -22.40 -6.05 -15.92
C THR A 231 -23.44 -6.56 -14.92
N ARG A 232 -23.66 -7.87 -14.83
CA ARG A 232 -24.40 -8.47 -13.71
C ARG A 232 -23.39 -9.09 -12.77
N ASN A 233 -23.62 -8.96 -11.47
CA ASN A 233 -22.90 -9.77 -10.51
C ASN A 233 -23.34 -11.23 -10.70
N ILE A 234 -22.37 -12.15 -10.85
CA ILE A 234 -22.65 -13.55 -11.17
C ILE A 234 -23.41 -14.23 -10.02
N GLU A 235 -23.07 -13.92 -8.77
CA GLU A 235 -23.64 -14.57 -7.59
C GLU A 235 -25.09 -14.13 -7.36
N SER A 236 -25.35 -12.82 -7.34
CA SER A 236 -26.69 -12.28 -7.11
C SER A 236 -27.57 -12.26 -8.35
N ARG A 237 -26.95 -12.37 -9.54
CA ARG A 237 -27.57 -12.13 -10.86
C ARG A 237 -28.17 -10.73 -11.01
N MET A 238 -27.82 -9.80 -10.13
CA MET A 238 -28.32 -8.44 -10.10
C MET A 238 -27.40 -7.47 -10.85
N TYR A 239 -28.00 -6.44 -11.46
CA TYR A 239 -27.24 -5.28 -11.92
C TYR A 239 -26.84 -4.40 -10.72
N PRO A 240 -25.82 -3.54 -10.85
CA PRO A 240 -25.37 -2.66 -9.76
C PRO A 240 -26.49 -1.83 -9.14
N PHE A 241 -27.38 -1.23 -9.93
CA PHE A 241 -28.49 -0.43 -9.38
C PHE A 241 -29.46 -1.28 -8.55
N MET A 242 -29.64 -2.56 -8.90
CA MET A 242 -30.49 -3.49 -8.16
C MET A 242 -29.84 -3.88 -6.84
N GLU A 243 -28.52 -4.14 -6.86
CA GLU A 243 -27.77 -4.41 -5.61
C GLU A 243 -27.80 -3.21 -4.67
N ALA A 244 -27.62 -2.00 -5.21
CA ALA A 244 -27.75 -0.77 -4.45
C ALA A 244 -29.16 -0.60 -3.87
N ALA A 245 -30.22 -0.95 -4.62
CA ALA A 245 -31.59 -0.88 -4.13
C ALA A 245 -31.89 -1.94 -3.05
N ALA A 246 -31.25 -3.11 -3.13
CA ALA A 246 -31.41 -4.21 -2.18
C ALA A 246 -30.60 -4.01 -0.88
N ASP A 247 -29.49 -3.28 -0.92
CA ASP A 247 -28.69 -2.96 0.27
C ASP A 247 -29.31 -1.77 1.02
N LYS A 248 -29.87 -2.04 2.20
CA LYS A 248 -30.47 -1.04 3.11
C LYS A 248 -29.53 0.12 3.49
N ARG A 249 -28.23 -0.03 3.25
CA ARG A 249 -27.19 0.94 3.60
C ARG A 249 -26.81 1.85 2.42
N CYS A 250 -27.29 1.56 1.22
CA CYS A 250 -27.15 2.43 0.06
C CYS A 250 -28.28 3.46 0.03
N ASP A 251 -27.96 4.69 -0.37
CA ASP A 251 -28.95 5.74 -0.51
C ASP A 251 -29.65 5.70 -1.88
N LEU A 252 -30.90 6.20 -1.93
CA LEU A 252 -31.66 6.25 -3.18
C LEU A 252 -30.96 7.08 -4.26
N SER A 253 -30.13 8.07 -3.88
CA SER A 253 -29.37 8.88 -4.82
C SER A 253 -28.38 8.03 -5.64
N THR A 254 -27.76 7.02 -5.02
CA THR A 254 -26.90 6.03 -5.70
C THR A 254 -27.67 5.21 -6.71
N VAL A 255 -28.85 4.71 -6.32
CA VAL A 255 -29.71 3.92 -7.21
C VAL A 255 -30.11 4.73 -8.44
N PHE A 256 -30.60 5.96 -8.24
CA PHE A 256 -30.98 6.84 -9.36
C PHE A 256 -29.82 7.23 -10.24
N SER A 257 -28.64 7.47 -9.66
CA SER A 257 -27.46 7.81 -10.45
C SER A 257 -26.99 6.62 -11.30
N LEU A 258 -26.95 5.41 -10.75
CA LEU A 258 -26.65 4.19 -11.50
C LEU A 258 -27.64 3.95 -12.65
N LEU A 259 -28.93 4.19 -12.40
CA LEU A 259 -29.97 4.11 -13.42
C LEU A 259 -29.77 5.15 -14.54
N LYS A 260 -29.34 6.36 -14.18
CA LYS A 260 -29.05 7.44 -15.13
C LYS A 260 -27.83 7.12 -16.01
N GLU A 261 -26.79 6.51 -15.44
CA GLU A 261 -25.62 6.06 -16.20
C GLU A 261 -25.96 4.95 -17.20
N HIS A 262 -26.99 4.13 -16.93
CA HIS A 262 -27.40 3.08 -17.86
C HIS A 262 -28.90 2.79 -17.90
N PRO A 263 -29.70 3.66 -18.53
CA PRO A 263 -31.17 3.55 -18.53
C PRO A 263 -31.67 2.25 -19.18
N LYS A 264 -30.92 1.73 -20.16
CA LYS A 264 -31.27 0.48 -20.87
C LYS A 264 -31.26 -0.74 -19.95
N ALA A 265 -30.48 -0.73 -18.86
CA ALA A 265 -30.49 -1.83 -17.90
C ALA A 265 -31.85 -1.93 -17.17
N ALA A 266 -32.57 -0.81 -17.03
CA ALA A 266 -33.93 -0.79 -16.47
C ALA A 266 -35.01 -1.17 -17.50
N CYS A 267 -34.78 -0.91 -18.79
CA CYS A 267 -35.77 -1.27 -19.82
C CYS A 267 -36.07 -2.78 -19.88
N GLY A 268 -35.08 -3.64 -19.61
CA GLY A 268 -35.27 -5.08 -19.54
C GLY A 268 -36.21 -5.54 -18.41
N LEU A 269 -36.37 -4.76 -17.34
CA LEU A 269 -37.35 -5.03 -16.29
C LEU A 269 -38.78 -4.75 -16.75
N LEU A 270 -38.96 -3.68 -17.54
CA LEU A 270 -40.28 -3.26 -18.01
C LEU A 270 -40.88 -4.24 -19.04
N THR A 271 -40.04 -4.97 -19.77
CA THR A 271 -40.48 -6.03 -20.69
C THR A 271 -40.85 -7.34 -20.01
N VAL A 272 -40.42 -7.59 -18.77
CA VAL A 272 -40.79 -8.79 -17.99
C VAL A 272 -42.06 -8.55 -17.15
N LEU A 273 -42.37 -7.29 -16.86
CA LEU A 273 -43.56 -6.87 -16.11
C LEU A 273 -44.78 -6.58 -17.01
N ARG A 274 -44.64 -6.77 -18.32
CA ARG A 274 -45.73 -6.74 -19.31
C ARG A 274 -45.94 -8.13 -19.85
#